data_AF-A0A820VGU8-F1
#
_entry.id   AF-A0A820VGU8-F1
#
_cell.length_a   1.000
_cell.length_b   1.000
_cell.length_c   1.000
_cell.angle_alpha   90.00
_cell.angle_beta   90.00
_cell.angle_gamma   90.00
#
_symmetry.space_group_name_H-M   'P 1'
#
loop_
_entity.id
_entity.type
_entity.pdbx_description
1 polymer ?
#
loop_
_entity_poly.entity_id
_entity_poly.type
_entity_poly.pdbx_seq_one_letter_code
_entity_poly.pdbx_strand_id
1 'polypeptide(L)'
;MKCSSALYDSIINFGESVPPQEFDASFEHAEKADVCLVLGSSLRIPPAAYVPQTVAERGGKLAIGNLQLTPMASLPQLNIHALCDDLMRGLMAKLDIPIPEWELHRRVRITIQKQKIKIMGLDVDQDIPYTLFSRVRIFVRQGTLFKYESKQLTGREFIEHKIPVNDSTGKMDVYIELHWQGNYNEPMYTLRMQLTDSTREVHLFYNPKVRMWREQ
;
A
#
# COMPACT_ATOMS: atom_id res chain seq x y z
N MET A 1 -26.25 0.59 3.41
CA MET A 1 -26.45 1.96 2.90
C MET A 1 -25.37 2.24 1.87
N LYS A 2 -25.71 2.78 0.69
CA LYS A 2 -24.72 3.32 -0.25
C LYS A 2 -24.69 4.83 -0.07
N CYS A 3 -23.57 5.37 0.40
CA CYS A 3 -23.34 6.81 0.38
C CYS A 3 -23.02 7.21 -1.07
N SER A 4 -23.75 8.17 -1.62
CA SER A 4 -23.56 8.66 -3.00
C SER A 4 -22.89 10.04 -3.04
N SER A 5 -22.23 10.45 -1.95
CA SER A 5 -21.51 11.73 -1.89
C SER A 5 -20.26 11.70 -2.77
N ALA A 6 -19.84 12.86 -3.23
CA ALA A 6 -18.54 13.01 -3.87
C ALA A 6 -17.42 12.66 -2.88
N LEU A 7 -16.40 11.95 -3.36
CA LEU A 7 -15.14 11.78 -2.64
C LEU A 7 -14.26 12.99 -2.97
N TYR A 8 -13.63 13.54 -1.94
CA TYR A 8 -12.63 14.60 -2.06
C TYR A 8 -11.28 14.01 -1.66
N ASP A 9 -10.20 14.51 -2.26
CA ASP A 9 -8.87 14.13 -1.83
C ASP A 9 -8.54 14.77 -0.47
N SER A 10 -7.51 14.23 0.18
CA SER A 10 -7.03 14.72 1.48
C SER A 10 -5.78 15.60 1.34
N ILE A 11 -5.50 16.14 0.14
CA ILE A 11 -4.34 17.01 -0.08
C ILE A 11 -4.69 18.40 0.43
N ILE A 12 -3.85 18.92 1.32
CA ILE A 12 -3.99 20.28 1.84
C ILE A 12 -3.27 21.22 0.88
N ASN A 13 -4.02 22.09 0.21
CA ASN A 13 -3.50 23.13 -0.67
C ASN A 13 -3.10 24.38 0.10
N PHE A 14 -2.32 25.25 -0.55
CA PHE A 14 -1.96 26.55 0.05
C PHE A 14 -3.20 27.37 0.37
N GLY A 15 -3.30 27.83 1.63
CA GLY A 15 -4.45 28.59 2.13
C GLY A 15 -5.55 27.71 2.74
N GLU A 16 -5.47 26.38 2.61
CA GLU A 16 -6.37 25.47 3.32
C GLU A 16 -5.90 25.26 4.76
N SER A 17 -6.86 25.01 5.65
CA SER A 17 -6.57 24.70 7.04
C SER A 17 -6.16 23.23 7.16
N VAL A 18 -5.21 22.97 8.07
CA VAL A 18 -4.86 21.60 8.43
C VAL A 18 -6.07 20.97 9.14
N PRO A 19 -6.38 19.69 8.88
CA PRO A 19 -7.38 18.95 9.62
C PRO A 19 -7.19 19.10 11.15
N PRO A 20 -8.20 19.62 11.88
CA PRO A 20 -8.00 20.04 13.26
C PRO A 20 -7.72 18.87 14.20
N GLN A 21 -8.28 17.69 13.93
CA GLN A 21 -8.13 16.52 14.80
C GLN A 21 -6.68 16.04 14.84
N GLU A 22 -6.07 15.89 13.65
CA GLU A 22 -4.68 15.47 13.47
C GLU A 22 -3.72 16.56 13.95
N PHE A 23 -4.08 17.82 13.72
CA PHE A 23 -3.32 18.97 14.19
C PHE A 23 -3.27 19.01 15.72
N ASP A 24 -4.41 19.01 16.40
CA ASP A 24 -4.50 19.10 17.87
C ASP A 24 -3.79 17.91 18.53
N ALA A 25 -4.00 16.69 18.02
CA ALA A 25 -3.31 15.50 18.51
C ALA A 25 -1.78 15.62 18.40
N SER A 26 -1.27 16.22 17.33
CA SER A 26 0.18 16.40 17.15
C SER A 26 0.78 17.32 18.22
N PHE A 27 0.08 18.38 18.62
CA PHE A 27 0.53 19.28 19.69
C PHE A 27 0.37 18.66 21.07
N GLU A 28 -0.71 17.92 21.32
CA GLU A 28 -0.88 17.18 22.58
C GLU A 28 0.28 16.19 22.80
N HIS A 29 0.74 15.51 21.75
CA HIS A 29 1.91 14.64 21.83
C HIS A 29 3.21 15.43 22.03
N ALA A 30 3.39 16.57 21.33
CA ALA A 30 4.55 17.43 21.51
C ALA A 30 4.65 17.98 22.94
N GLU A 31 3.53 18.39 23.54
CA GLU A 31 3.47 18.88 24.91
C GLU A 31 3.86 17.84 25.96
N LYS A 32 3.83 16.55 25.61
CA LYS A 32 4.21 15.44 26.50
C LYS A 32 5.61 14.91 26.20
N ALA A 33 6.14 15.10 25.00
CA ALA A 33 7.35 14.43 24.52
C ALA A 33 8.64 14.99 25.15
N ASP A 34 9.45 14.13 25.75
CA ASP A 34 10.76 14.50 26.30
C ASP A 34 11.86 14.56 25.23
N VAL A 35 11.62 13.93 24.08
CA VAL A 35 12.50 13.90 22.92
C VAL A 35 11.68 14.02 21.64
N CYS A 36 12.12 14.86 20.71
CA CYS A 36 11.59 14.95 19.35
C CYS A 36 12.71 14.70 18.34
N LEU A 37 12.48 13.73 17.43
CA LEU A 37 13.37 13.44 16.31
C LEU A 37 12.71 13.89 15.00
N VAL A 38 13.32 14.87 14.34
CA VAL A 38 12.89 15.34 13.02
C VAL A 38 13.75 14.65 11.95
N LEU A 39 13.13 14.05 10.93
CA LEU A 39 13.81 13.38 9.83
C LEU A 39 13.39 13.97 8.49
N GLY A 40 14.36 14.47 7.70
CA GLY A 40 14.14 14.87 6.31
C GLY A 40 13.21 16.06 6.09
N SER A 41 12.92 16.84 7.14
CA SER A 41 12.11 18.06 7.03
C SER A 41 12.98 19.31 7.11
N SER A 42 12.69 20.28 6.24
CA SER A 42 13.32 21.60 6.29
C SER A 42 12.77 22.48 7.41
N LEU A 43 11.63 22.11 8.01
CA LEU A 43 10.92 22.87 9.04
C LEU A 43 10.60 24.33 8.64
N ARG A 44 10.24 24.55 7.38
CA ARG A 44 9.90 25.88 6.84
C ARG A 44 8.41 26.16 6.70
N ILE A 45 7.56 25.15 6.90
CA ILE A 45 6.12 25.24 6.63
C ILE A 45 5.36 25.23 7.96
N PRO A 46 4.96 26.40 8.46
CA PRO A 46 3.94 26.50 9.49
C PRO A 46 2.57 25.98 9.00
N PRO A 47 1.71 25.47 9.89
CA PRO A 47 1.97 25.33 11.33
C PRO A 47 2.70 24.02 11.70
N ALA A 48 2.94 23.10 10.76
CA ALA A 48 3.58 21.81 11.05
C ALA A 48 5.00 21.94 11.67
N ALA A 49 5.76 22.98 11.26
CA ALA A 49 7.07 23.27 11.83
C ALA A 49 7.05 23.62 13.32
N TYR A 50 5.90 24.00 13.88
CA TYR A 50 5.78 24.38 15.29
C TYR A 50 5.74 23.16 16.22
N VAL A 51 5.37 21.96 15.74
CA VAL A 51 5.34 20.75 16.56
C VAL A 51 6.70 20.44 17.23
N PRO A 52 7.83 20.33 16.50
CA PRO A 52 9.14 20.15 17.13
C PRO A 52 9.62 21.37 17.92
N GLN A 53 9.17 22.58 17.55
CA GLN A 53 9.49 23.80 18.28
C GLN A 53 8.87 23.76 19.69
N THR A 54 7.60 23.37 19.83
CA THR A 54 6.91 23.20 21.12
C THR A 54 7.69 22.30 22.06
N VAL A 55 8.23 21.18 21.55
CA VAL A 55 9.03 20.25 22.37
C VAL A 55 10.28 20.94 22.91
N ALA A 56 11.02 21.65 22.05
CA ALA A 56 12.25 22.33 22.43
C ALA A 56 11.99 23.49 23.41
N GLU A 57 10.95 24.29 23.17
CA GLU A 57 10.58 25.44 24.03
C GLU A 57 10.15 25.01 25.43
N ARG A 58 9.51 23.83 25.56
CA ARG A 58 9.20 23.19 26.83
C ARG A 58 10.45 22.68 27.59
N GLY A 59 11.61 22.65 26.93
CA GLY A 59 12.85 22.09 27.46
C GLY A 59 13.07 20.61 27.16
N GLY A 60 12.26 20.02 26.27
CA GLY A 60 12.51 18.70 25.70
C GLY A 60 13.73 18.70 24.76
N LYS A 61 14.27 17.51 24.49
CA LYS A 61 15.43 17.35 23.62
C LYS A 61 15.00 17.31 22.15
N LEU A 62 15.58 18.18 21.32
CA LEU A 62 15.36 18.16 19.88
C LEU A 62 16.57 17.57 19.15
N ALA A 63 16.32 16.57 18.29
CA ALA A 63 17.30 16.04 17.35
C ALA A 63 16.78 16.19 15.92
N ILE A 64 17.62 16.67 15.01
CA ILE A 64 17.27 16.89 13.61
C ILE A 64 18.25 16.13 12.72
N GLY A 65 17.72 15.18 11.96
CA GLY A 65 18.40 14.50 10.85
C GLY A 65 18.00 15.11 9.52
N ASN A 66 18.83 15.99 8.97
CA ASN A 66 18.59 16.60 7.66
C ASN A 66 19.90 17.02 6.99
N LEU A 67 19.98 16.88 5.66
CA LEU A 67 21.16 17.31 4.89
C LEU A 67 21.37 18.82 4.93
N GLN A 68 20.28 19.58 5.02
CA GLN A 68 20.30 21.04 5.04
C GLN A 68 20.02 21.59 6.43
N LEU A 69 20.53 22.79 6.70
CA LEU A 69 20.17 23.55 7.89
C LEU A 69 18.68 23.87 7.92
N THR A 70 18.10 23.84 9.12
CA THR A 70 16.71 24.21 9.38
C THR A 70 16.65 25.59 10.05
N PRO A 71 15.51 26.30 10.00
CA PRO A 71 15.33 27.58 10.70
C PRO A 71 15.44 27.49 12.24
N MET A 72 15.43 26.29 12.81
CA MET A 72 15.47 26.03 14.25
C MET A 72 16.88 26.08 14.85
N ALA A 73 17.85 26.65 14.13
CA ALA A 73 19.26 26.72 14.54
C ALA A 73 19.49 27.40 15.90
N SER A 74 18.60 28.29 16.31
CA SER A 74 18.66 29.01 17.59
C SER A 74 18.19 28.19 18.80
N LEU A 75 17.51 27.06 18.59
CA LEU A 75 17.03 26.21 19.68
C LEU A 75 18.10 25.19 20.09
N PRO A 76 18.20 24.80 21.37
CA PRO A 76 19.08 23.72 21.80
C PRO A 76 18.72 22.41 21.09
N GLN A 77 19.61 21.93 20.22
CA GLN A 77 19.35 20.76 19.39
C GLN A 77 20.62 19.97 19.05
N LEU A 78 20.44 18.68 18.76
CA LEU A 78 21.43 17.86 18.08
C LEU A 78 21.14 17.86 16.58
N ASN A 79 22.03 18.46 15.78
CA ASN A 79 21.89 18.51 14.33
C ASN A 79 22.79 17.46 13.66
N ILE A 80 22.21 16.60 12.83
CA ILE A 80 22.88 15.46 12.19
C ILE A 80 22.72 15.58 10.68
N HIS A 81 23.81 15.95 10.01
CA HIS A 81 23.84 16.09 8.55
C HIS A 81 24.15 14.74 7.88
N ALA A 82 23.13 13.90 7.76
CA ALA A 82 23.21 12.59 7.14
C ALA A 82 21.94 12.28 6.34
N LEU A 83 22.02 11.25 5.48
CA LEU A 83 20.84 10.64 4.90
C LEU A 83 20.00 10.01 6.01
N CYS A 84 18.66 10.17 5.95
CA CYS A 84 17.75 9.64 6.97
C CYS A 84 17.94 8.13 7.17
N ASP A 85 18.16 7.39 6.08
CA ASP A 85 18.45 5.95 6.10
C ASP A 85 19.68 5.61 6.94
N ASP A 86 20.79 6.32 6.76
CA ASP A 86 22.04 6.03 7.47
C ASP A 86 21.93 6.40 8.95
N LEU A 87 21.26 7.51 9.25
CA LEU A 87 20.92 7.92 10.61
C LEU A 87 20.09 6.83 11.30
N MET A 88 18.99 6.40 10.67
CA MET A 88 18.09 5.40 11.26
C MET A 88 18.76 4.04 11.39
N ARG A 89 19.59 3.59 10.42
CA ARG A 89 20.40 2.37 10.56
C ARG A 89 21.32 2.45 11.77
N GLY A 90 22.04 3.56 11.92
CA GLY A 90 22.91 3.79 13.07
C GLY A 90 22.16 3.79 14.40
N LEU A 91 21.02 4.49 14.46
CA LEU A 91 20.17 4.55 15.66
C LEU A 91 19.62 3.17 16.04
N MET A 92 19.04 2.45 15.08
CA MET A 92 18.47 1.12 15.29
C MET A 92 19.54 0.13 15.78
N ALA A 93 20.76 0.19 15.21
CA ALA A 93 21.89 -0.61 15.68
C ALA A 93 22.32 -0.27 17.11
N LYS A 94 22.24 1.01 17.51
CA LYS A 94 22.55 1.44 18.89
C LYS A 94 21.48 1.04 19.90
N LEU A 95 20.23 0.94 19.45
CA LEU A 95 19.10 0.49 20.28
C LEU A 95 18.94 -1.03 20.31
N ASP A 96 19.74 -1.77 19.52
CA ASP A 96 19.60 -3.21 19.31
C ASP A 96 18.21 -3.60 18.80
N ILE A 97 17.63 -2.77 17.92
CA ILE A 97 16.33 -3.01 17.31
C ILE A 97 16.55 -3.39 15.83
N PRO A 98 16.14 -4.59 15.40
CA PRO A 98 16.27 -4.96 13.99
C PRO A 98 15.30 -4.14 13.13
N ILE A 99 15.75 -3.73 11.95
CA ILE A 99 14.88 -3.13 10.93
C ILE A 99 14.13 -4.26 10.23
N PRO A 100 12.78 -4.30 10.27
CA PRO A 100 12.02 -5.39 9.67
C PRO A 100 12.12 -5.37 8.14
N GLU A 101 12.06 -6.54 7.54
CA GLU A 101 11.87 -6.68 6.10
C GLU A 101 10.41 -6.37 5.74
N TRP A 102 10.21 -5.51 4.74
CA TRP A 102 8.89 -5.15 4.25
C TRP A 102 8.47 -6.05 3.08
N GLU A 103 7.23 -6.56 3.15
CA GLU A 103 6.57 -7.26 2.05
C GLU A 103 5.29 -6.50 1.66
N LEU A 104 5.06 -6.38 0.36
CA LEU A 104 3.81 -5.84 -0.16
C LEU A 104 2.72 -6.90 -0.07
N HIS A 105 1.65 -6.62 0.67
CA HIS A 105 0.51 -7.52 0.78
C HIS A 105 -0.60 -7.11 -0.19
N ARG A 106 -1.10 -8.08 -0.97
CA ARG A 106 -2.24 -7.94 -1.87
C ARG A 106 -3.29 -9.00 -1.56
N ARG A 107 -4.56 -8.60 -1.47
CA ARG A 107 -5.71 -9.51 -1.37
C ARG A 107 -6.49 -9.53 -2.68
N VAL A 108 -6.77 -10.73 -3.16
CA VAL A 108 -7.53 -10.94 -4.41
C VAL A 108 -8.66 -11.92 -4.14
N ARG A 109 -9.88 -11.54 -4.53
CA ARG A 109 -11.05 -12.42 -4.48
C ARG A 109 -11.52 -12.75 -5.89
N ILE A 110 -11.63 -14.04 -6.16
CA ILE A 110 -12.12 -14.58 -7.43
C ILE A 110 -13.35 -15.42 -7.15
N THR A 111 -14.43 -15.11 -7.84
CA THR A 111 -15.67 -15.87 -7.79
C THR A 111 -16.01 -16.37 -9.18
N ILE A 112 -16.21 -17.69 -9.32
CA ILE A 112 -16.74 -18.33 -10.52
C ILE A 112 -18.17 -18.76 -10.18
N GLN A 113 -19.15 -18.30 -10.97
CA GLN A 113 -20.55 -18.70 -10.86
C GLN A 113 -21.17 -18.78 -12.24
N LYS A 114 -21.76 -19.93 -12.60
CA LYS A 114 -22.41 -20.14 -13.91
C LYS A 114 -21.51 -19.74 -15.09
N GLN A 115 -20.24 -20.16 -15.04
CA GLN A 115 -19.17 -19.81 -16.00
C GLN A 115 -18.87 -18.30 -16.15
N LYS A 116 -19.41 -17.46 -15.26
CA LYS A 116 -19.02 -16.06 -15.12
C LYS A 116 -17.98 -15.97 -14.02
N ILE A 117 -16.85 -15.37 -14.34
CA ILE A 117 -15.77 -15.11 -13.40
C ILE A 117 -15.77 -13.63 -13.02
N LYS A 118 -15.72 -13.36 -11.72
CA LYS A 118 -15.56 -12.04 -11.13
C LYS A 118 -14.24 -12.01 -10.37
N ILE A 119 -13.43 -10.99 -10.62
CA ILE A 119 -12.08 -10.82 -10.06
C ILE A 119 -12.01 -9.44 -9.42
N MET A 120 -11.59 -9.38 -8.16
CA MET A 120 -11.53 -8.15 -7.37
C MET A 120 -10.22 -8.07 -6.58
N GLY A 121 -9.62 -6.89 -6.54
CA GLY A 121 -8.64 -6.55 -5.52
C GLY A 121 -9.35 -6.04 -4.28
N LEU A 122 -8.88 -6.44 -3.10
CA LEU A 122 -9.46 -6.04 -1.81
C LEU A 122 -8.41 -5.33 -0.97
N ASP A 123 -8.86 -4.33 -0.21
CA ASP A 123 -8.05 -3.69 0.83
C ASP A 123 -7.50 -4.73 1.80
N VAL A 124 -6.29 -4.49 2.32
CA VAL A 124 -5.60 -5.48 3.15
C VAL A 124 -6.29 -5.62 4.50
N ASP A 125 -6.79 -4.52 5.06
CA ASP A 125 -7.38 -4.45 6.40
C ASP A 125 -8.90 -4.59 6.36
N GLN A 126 -9.52 -4.18 5.25
CA GLN A 126 -10.98 -4.12 5.10
C GLN A 126 -11.45 -4.85 3.83
N ASP A 127 -12.69 -5.34 3.83
CA ASP A 127 -13.29 -6.04 2.69
C ASP A 127 -13.75 -5.09 1.55
N ILE A 128 -12.99 -4.02 1.33
CA ILE A 128 -13.31 -2.93 0.41
C ILE A 128 -12.65 -3.20 -0.96
N PRO A 129 -13.42 -3.32 -2.05
CA PRO A 129 -12.85 -3.48 -3.38
C PRO A 129 -12.12 -2.22 -3.86
N TYR A 130 -10.97 -2.38 -4.50
CA TYR A 130 -10.26 -1.27 -5.15
C TYR A 130 -9.55 -1.69 -6.44
N THR A 131 -9.11 -0.68 -7.21
CA THR A 131 -8.39 -0.91 -8.48
C THR A 131 -6.99 -1.43 -8.23
N LEU A 132 -6.79 -2.74 -8.43
CA LEU A 132 -5.51 -3.40 -8.20
C LEU A 132 -4.80 -3.85 -9.49
N PHE A 133 -5.55 -4.13 -10.55
CA PHE A 133 -5.03 -4.72 -11.77
C PHE A 133 -4.95 -3.70 -12.91
N SER A 134 -3.80 -3.61 -13.57
CA SER A 134 -3.67 -2.88 -14.84
C SER A 134 -4.27 -3.68 -16.00
N ARG A 135 -4.19 -5.02 -15.91
CA ARG A 135 -4.83 -5.94 -16.83
C ARG A 135 -4.96 -7.35 -16.26
N VAL A 136 -5.94 -8.08 -16.76
CA VAL A 136 -6.13 -9.51 -16.49
C VAL A 136 -6.29 -10.29 -17.79
N ARG A 137 -5.74 -11.49 -17.85
CA ARG A 137 -6.01 -12.46 -18.92
C ARG A 137 -6.45 -13.78 -18.34
N ILE A 138 -7.36 -14.45 -19.04
CA ILE A 138 -7.98 -15.68 -18.58
C ILE A 138 -7.80 -16.72 -19.66
N PHE A 139 -7.30 -17.90 -19.28
CA PHE A 139 -7.10 -19.04 -20.16
C PHE A 139 -7.84 -20.24 -19.58
N VAL A 140 -8.47 -21.03 -20.44
CA VAL A 140 -9.14 -22.26 -20.03
C VAL A 140 -8.52 -23.43 -20.76
N ARG A 141 -8.21 -24.49 -19.99
CA ARG A 141 -7.68 -25.75 -20.51
C ARG A 141 -8.49 -26.93 -20.00
N GLN A 142 -8.56 -27.97 -20.81
CA GLN A 142 -9.10 -29.27 -20.43
C GLN A 142 -7.99 -30.31 -20.62
N GLY A 143 -7.30 -30.66 -19.53
CA GLY A 143 -6.03 -31.39 -19.60
C GLY A 143 -4.97 -30.57 -20.35
N THR A 144 -4.41 -31.12 -21.42
CA THR A 144 -3.45 -30.43 -22.31
C THR A 144 -4.13 -29.58 -23.38
N LEU A 145 -5.44 -29.75 -23.60
CA LEU A 145 -6.15 -29.07 -24.67
C LEU A 145 -6.51 -27.65 -24.27
N PHE A 146 -6.13 -26.69 -25.10
CA PHE A 146 -6.55 -25.30 -24.96
C PHE A 146 -8.01 -25.13 -25.42
N LYS A 147 -8.83 -24.44 -24.63
CA LYS A 147 -10.26 -24.23 -24.91
C LYS A 147 -10.61 -22.77 -25.15
N TYR A 148 -9.99 -21.85 -24.42
CA TYR A 148 -10.36 -20.44 -24.44
C TYR A 148 -9.23 -19.55 -23.96
N GLU A 149 -9.18 -18.34 -24.51
CA GLU A 149 -8.39 -17.23 -24.00
C GLU A 149 -9.18 -15.93 -24.13
N SER A 150 -9.14 -15.11 -23.09
CA SER A 150 -9.73 -13.79 -23.11
C SER A 150 -8.81 -12.79 -23.82
N LYS A 151 -9.42 -11.75 -24.40
CA LYS A 151 -8.68 -10.50 -24.63
C LYS A 151 -8.20 -9.93 -23.29
N GLN A 152 -7.34 -8.92 -23.35
CA GLN A 152 -6.94 -8.17 -22.16
C GLN A 152 -8.17 -7.53 -21.51
N LEU A 153 -8.40 -7.85 -20.24
CA LEU A 153 -9.51 -7.33 -19.44
C LEU A 153 -8.99 -6.23 -18.51
N THR A 154 -9.80 -5.18 -18.33
CA THR A 154 -9.53 -4.07 -17.42
C THR A 154 -10.79 -3.75 -16.64
N GLY A 155 -10.64 -3.20 -15.44
CA GLY A 155 -11.74 -2.83 -14.57
C GLY A 155 -11.26 -1.84 -13.52
N ARG A 156 -12.19 -1.04 -12.98
CA ARG A 156 -11.90 -0.15 -11.84
C ARG A 156 -12.02 -0.94 -10.55
N GLU A 157 -13.23 -1.17 -10.07
CA GLU A 157 -13.44 -1.90 -8.79
C GLU A 157 -13.31 -3.41 -8.94
N PHE A 158 -13.76 -3.95 -10.07
CA PHE A 158 -13.73 -5.38 -10.36
C PHE A 158 -13.73 -5.63 -11.86
N ILE A 159 -13.37 -6.86 -12.24
CA ILE A 159 -13.45 -7.38 -13.60
C ILE A 159 -14.46 -8.52 -13.59
N GLU A 160 -15.43 -8.47 -14.50
CA GLU A 160 -16.36 -9.56 -14.74
C GLU A 160 -16.25 -10.04 -16.18
N HIS A 161 -16.19 -11.35 -16.37
CA HIS A 161 -16.04 -11.96 -17.68
C HIS A 161 -16.84 -13.26 -17.78
N LYS A 162 -17.55 -13.47 -18.88
CA LYS A 162 -18.24 -14.74 -19.16
C LYS A 162 -17.31 -15.63 -19.97
N ILE A 163 -17.10 -16.85 -19.52
CA ILE A 163 -16.25 -17.84 -20.20
C ILE A 163 -17.13 -18.62 -21.19
N PRO A 164 -16.94 -18.49 -22.51
CA PRO A 164 -17.81 -19.10 -23.51
C PRO A 164 -17.32 -20.51 -23.90
N VAL A 165 -17.37 -21.46 -22.96
CA VAL A 165 -16.97 -22.86 -23.22
C VAL A 165 -18.15 -23.80 -23.04
N ASN A 166 -18.27 -24.78 -23.95
CA ASN A 166 -19.29 -25.81 -23.84
C ASN A 166 -18.83 -26.87 -22.83
N ASP A 167 -19.67 -27.15 -21.84
CA ASP A 167 -19.38 -28.05 -20.74
C ASP A 167 -19.56 -29.51 -21.18
N SER A 168 -18.62 -30.03 -21.98
CA SER A 168 -18.59 -31.43 -22.36
C SER A 168 -17.68 -32.23 -21.41
N THR A 169 -18.33 -32.85 -20.42
CA THR A 169 -17.93 -34.06 -19.64
C THR A 169 -16.53 -34.15 -19.02
N GLY A 170 -15.74 -33.07 -18.92
CA GLY A 170 -14.43 -33.11 -18.28
C GLY A 170 -14.06 -31.85 -17.51
N LYS A 171 -13.39 -32.02 -16.36
CA LYS A 171 -12.89 -30.92 -15.52
C LYS A 171 -12.00 -29.97 -16.34
N MET A 172 -12.31 -28.67 -16.29
CA MET A 172 -11.53 -27.63 -16.95
C MET A 172 -10.82 -26.78 -15.90
N ASP A 173 -9.55 -26.47 -16.17
CA ASP A 173 -8.75 -25.54 -15.38
C ASP A 173 -8.86 -24.13 -15.97
N VAL A 174 -9.05 -23.14 -15.09
CA VAL A 174 -8.97 -21.71 -15.41
C VAL A 174 -7.64 -21.18 -14.87
N TYR A 175 -6.87 -20.55 -15.74
CA TYR A 175 -5.65 -19.83 -15.41
C TYR A 175 -5.93 -18.33 -15.54
N ILE A 176 -5.58 -17.57 -14.51
CA ILE A 176 -5.86 -16.15 -14.39
C ILE A 176 -4.53 -15.43 -14.23
N GLU A 177 -4.07 -14.76 -15.28
CA GLU A 177 -2.88 -13.93 -15.24
C GLU A 177 -3.25 -12.54 -14.70
N LEU A 178 -2.69 -12.19 -13.55
CA LEU A 178 -2.87 -10.91 -12.88
C LEU A 178 -1.68 -10.01 -13.16
N HIS A 179 -1.93 -8.85 -13.77
CA HIS A 179 -0.94 -7.79 -13.89
C HIS A 179 -1.36 -6.60 -13.02
N TRP A 180 -0.42 -6.10 -12.25
CA TRP A 180 -0.64 -5.11 -11.20
C TRP A 180 -0.62 -3.69 -11.75
N GLN A 181 -1.36 -2.76 -11.12
CA GLN A 181 -1.17 -1.32 -11.38
C GLN A 181 0.21 -0.85 -10.93
N GLY A 182 0.70 -1.43 -9.83
CA GLY A 182 2.09 -1.56 -9.38
C GLY A 182 3.05 -0.37 -9.44
N ASN A 183 3.59 0.04 -8.28
CA ASN A 183 4.69 0.99 -8.14
C ASN A 183 6.03 0.31 -7.76
N TYR A 184 6.02 -1.00 -7.49
CA TYR A 184 7.14 -1.73 -6.88
C TYR A 184 7.74 -2.78 -7.83
N ASN A 185 7.48 -2.64 -9.14
CA ASN A 185 7.89 -3.59 -10.18
C ASN A 185 7.37 -5.01 -9.94
N GLU A 186 6.15 -5.14 -9.43
CA GLU A 186 5.51 -6.42 -9.19
C GLU A 186 5.45 -7.29 -10.48
N PRO A 187 5.99 -8.52 -10.48
CA PRO A 187 5.86 -9.42 -11.62
C PRO A 187 4.42 -9.95 -11.71
N MET A 188 4.01 -10.35 -12.91
CA MET A 188 2.71 -10.99 -13.12
C MET A 188 2.59 -12.26 -12.27
N TYR A 189 1.39 -12.50 -11.74
CA TYR A 189 1.07 -13.69 -10.97
C TYR A 189 -0.03 -14.49 -11.66
N THR A 190 0.12 -15.83 -11.74
CA THR A 190 -0.88 -16.71 -12.36
C THR A 190 -1.58 -17.55 -11.31
N LEU A 191 -2.90 -17.39 -11.21
CA LEU A 191 -3.74 -18.23 -10.36
C LEU A 191 -4.36 -19.35 -11.18
N ARG A 192 -4.36 -20.57 -10.63
CA ARG A 192 -5.06 -21.73 -11.19
C ARG A 192 -6.27 -22.09 -10.33
N MET A 193 -7.41 -22.28 -10.97
CA MET A 193 -8.67 -22.71 -10.35
C MET A 193 -9.39 -23.73 -11.25
N GLN A 194 -10.36 -24.47 -10.70
CA GLN A 194 -11.26 -25.28 -11.52
C GLN A 194 -12.41 -24.40 -12.03
N LEU A 195 -12.89 -24.65 -13.25
CA LEU A 195 -14.08 -24.01 -13.81
C LEU A 195 -15.36 -24.60 -13.18
N THR A 196 -15.54 -24.37 -11.89
CA THR A 196 -16.69 -24.80 -11.10
C THR A 196 -17.13 -23.67 -10.20
N ASP A 197 -18.41 -23.65 -9.83
CA ASP A 197 -18.96 -22.64 -8.94
C ASP A 197 -18.19 -22.62 -7.61
N SER A 198 -17.46 -21.53 -7.36
CA SER A 198 -16.53 -21.42 -6.25
C SER A 198 -16.15 -19.96 -6.00
N THR A 199 -15.74 -19.66 -4.78
CA THR A 199 -15.07 -18.41 -4.43
C THR A 199 -13.74 -18.76 -3.79
N ARG A 200 -12.66 -18.11 -4.23
CA ARG A 200 -11.33 -18.20 -3.64
C ARG A 200 -10.85 -16.80 -3.31
N GLU A 201 -10.39 -16.64 -2.09
CA GLU A 201 -9.63 -15.47 -1.67
C GLU A 201 -8.17 -15.86 -1.53
N VAL A 202 -7.28 -14.98 -1.96
CA VAL A 202 -5.85 -15.23 -2.01
C VAL A 202 -5.12 -14.06 -1.38
N HIS A 203 -4.22 -14.37 -0.44
CA HIS A 203 -3.31 -13.42 0.20
C HIS A 203 -1.92 -13.60 -0.42
N LEU A 204 -1.44 -12.55 -1.09
CA LEU A 204 -0.18 -12.56 -1.81
C LEU A 204 0.79 -11.57 -1.18
N PHE A 205 1.98 -12.06 -0.84
CA PHE A 205 3.06 -11.28 -0.26
C PHE A 205 4.18 -11.17 -1.29
N TYR A 206 4.56 -9.94 -1.64
CA TYR A 206 5.63 -9.68 -2.59
C TYR A 206 6.81 -9.03 -1.88
N ASN A 207 7.97 -9.68 -1.98
CA ASN A 207 9.22 -9.11 -1.51
C ASN A 207 9.91 -8.37 -2.67
N PRO A 208 10.03 -7.02 -2.63
CA PRO A 208 10.61 -6.25 -3.73
C PRO A 208 12.12 -6.44 -3.88
N LYS A 209 12.84 -6.90 -2.85
CA LYS A 209 14.29 -7.15 -2.92
C LYS A 209 14.60 -8.38 -3.77
N VAL A 210 13.88 -9.48 -3.56
CA VAL A 210 14.07 -10.74 -4.31
C VAL A 210 13.12 -10.89 -5.50
N ARG A 211 12.14 -9.99 -5.63
CA ARG A 211 11.11 -9.98 -6.69
C ARG A 211 10.29 -11.26 -6.76
N MET A 212 9.94 -11.83 -5.61
CA MET A 212 9.18 -13.06 -5.50
C MET A 212 7.85 -12.86 -4.80
N TRP A 213 6.84 -13.59 -5.30
CA TRP A 213 5.55 -13.76 -4.66
C TRP A 213 5.55 -14.97 -3.75
N ARG A 214 4.84 -14.86 -2.64
CA ARG A 214 4.45 -15.95 -1.76
C ARG A 214 2.94 -15.87 -1.53
N GLU A 215 2.27 -17.00 -1.67
CA GLU A 215 0.86 -17.14 -1.32
C GLU A 215 0.74 -17.71 0.11
N GLN A 216 -0.23 -17.21 0.87
CA GLN A 216 -0.60 -17.72 2.20
C GLN A 216 -1.99 -18.36 2.16
#